data_AF-A0A1H6NKA2-F1
#
_entry.id   AF-A0A1H6NKA2-F1
#
_cell.length_a   1.000
_cell.length_b   1.000
_cell.length_c   1.000
_cell.angle_alpha   90.00
_cell.angle_beta   90.00
_cell.angle_gamma   90.00
#
_symmetry.space_group_name_H-M   'P 1'
#
loop_
_entity.id
_entity.type
_entity.pdbx_description
1 polymer ?
#
loop_
_entity_poly.entity_id
_entity_poly.type
_entity_poly.pdbx_seq_one_letter_code
_entity_poly.pdbx_strand_id
1 'polypeptide(L)'
;AVFLSISMQAFGNAEDKSEEKLPQTLEQAVDRIVSNLKEDDKSTVKNTPFNNLIQYHHGWGTGIRNSFGLWGRNKELTVSICGPDECHPDDASMEIIYGVWNKLNGNDTRYKPNTEQP
;
A
#
# COMPACT_ATOMS: atom_id res chain seq x y z
N ALA A 1 63.72 -6.89 -10.37
CA ALA A 1 62.41 -7.49 -10.08
C ALA A 1 61.68 -6.59 -9.10
N VAL A 2 60.57 -5.99 -9.52
CA VAL A 2 59.81 -4.98 -8.74
C VAL A 2 58.62 -5.68 -8.10
N PHE A 3 58.53 -5.66 -6.77
CA PHE A 3 57.33 -6.08 -6.04
C PHE A 3 56.39 -4.87 -5.94
N LEU A 4 55.32 -4.88 -6.72
CA LEU A 4 54.20 -3.96 -6.57
C LEU A 4 53.05 -4.72 -5.90
N SER A 5 52.91 -4.50 -4.59
CA SER A 5 51.78 -4.98 -3.80
C SER A 5 50.51 -4.24 -4.23
N ILE A 6 49.54 -4.99 -4.76
CA ILE A 6 48.23 -4.48 -5.15
C ILE A 6 47.40 -4.31 -3.87
N SER A 7 47.03 -3.06 -3.54
CA SER A 7 46.02 -2.76 -2.53
C SER A 7 44.63 -3.11 -3.06
N MET A 8 43.99 -4.13 -2.48
CA MET A 8 42.58 -4.44 -2.71
C MET A 8 41.75 -3.68 -1.67
N GLN A 9 41.25 -2.50 -2.01
CA GLN A 9 40.17 -1.88 -1.22
C GLN A 9 38.84 -2.42 -1.76
N ALA A 10 38.27 -3.37 -1.03
CA ALA A 10 36.89 -3.78 -1.23
C ALA A 10 35.98 -2.70 -0.62
N PHE A 11 35.53 -1.75 -1.44
CA PHE A 11 34.31 -0.99 -1.12
C PHE A 11 33.12 -1.86 -1.51
N GLY A 12 32.68 -2.68 -0.57
CA GLY A 12 31.50 -3.51 -0.69
C GLY A 12 30.67 -3.40 0.58
N ASN A 13 29.99 -2.28 0.77
CA ASN A 13 28.77 -2.26 1.57
C ASN A 13 27.61 -2.12 0.59
N ALA A 14 27.13 -3.26 0.09
CA ALA A 14 25.79 -3.35 -0.42
C ALA A 14 24.87 -2.99 0.75
N GLU A 15 24.08 -1.94 0.57
CA GLU A 15 23.00 -1.58 1.50
C GLU A 15 22.11 -2.81 1.70
N ASP A 16 22.04 -3.27 2.94
CA ASP A 16 21.02 -4.19 3.42
C ASP A 16 19.66 -3.50 3.25
N LYS A 17 19.04 -3.71 2.08
CA LYS A 17 17.60 -3.48 1.91
C LYS A 17 16.92 -4.58 2.72
N SER A 18 16.78 -4.35 4.01
CA SER A 18 15.88 -5.14 4.84
C SER A 18 14.57 -5.29 4.08
N GLU A 19 14.13 -6.54 3.86
CA GLU A 19 12.84 -6.77 3.22
C GLU A 19 11.79 -6.06 4.07
N GLU A 20 11.27 -4.93 3.59
CA GLU A 20 10.31 -4.14 4.34
C GLU A 20 9.08 -5.01 4.56
N LYS A 21 8.86 -5.42 5.82
CA LYS A 21 7.79 -6.35 6.20
C LYS A 21 6.46 -5.89 5.60
N LEU A 22 5.74 -6.76 4.91
CA LEU A 22 4.44 -6.44 4.32
C LEU A 22 3.42 -6.05 5.41
N PRO A 23 2.48 -5.12 5.14
CA PRO A 23 1.43 -4.80 6.09
C PRO A 23 0.51 -6.01 6.24
N GLN A 24 0.12 -6.31 7.47
CA GLN A 24 -0.67 -7.51 7.81
C GLN A 24 -2.13 -7.17 8.15
N THR A 25 -2.46 -5.89 8.32
CA THR A 25 -3.84 -5.43 8.54
C THR A 25 -4.20 -4.28 7.61
N LEU A 26 -5.50 -4.05 7.42
CA LEU A 26 -5.99 -2.90 6.65
C LEU A 26 -5.41 -1.59 7.18
N GLU A 27 -5.39 -1.41 8.50
CA GLU A 27 -4.89 -0.20 9.16
C GLU A 27 -3.39 -0.01 8.88
N GLN A 28 -2.58 -1.08 8.95
CA GLN A 28 -1.16 -1.01 8.60
C GLN A 28 -0.94 -0.65 7.12
N ALA A 29 -1.74 -1.22 6.22
CA ALA A 29 -1.67 -0.94 4.79
C ALA A 29 -2.01 0.53 4.50
N VAL A 30 -3.09 1.04 5.12
CA VAL A 30 -3.54 2.43 5.00
C VAL A 30 -2.49 3.38 5.57
N ASP A 31 -1.93 3.09 6.74
CA ASP A 31 -0.93 3.94 7.41
C ASP A 31 0.36 4.05 6.60
N ARG A 32 0.80 2.93 6.03
CA ARG A 32 1.95 2.89 5.11
C ARG A 32 1.70 3.75 3.87
N ILE A 33 0.51 3.69 3.29
CA ILE A 33 0.19 4.52 2.12
C ILE A 33 0.15 6.00 2.51
N VAL A 34 -0.58 6.36 3.56
CA VAL A 34 -0.73 7.76 4.00
C VAL A 34 0.63 8.38 4.37
N SER A 35 1.52 7.64 5.02
CA SER A 35 2.86 8.13 5.35
C SER A 35 3.76 8.35 4.13
N ASN A 36 3.55 7.61 3.05
CA ASN A 36 4.34 7.69 1.82
C ASN A 36 3.76 8.64 0.76
N LEU A 37 2.50 9.05 0.87
CA LEU A 37 1.90 10.02 -0.05
C LEU A 37 2.47 11.43 0.17
N LYS A 38 2.71 12.15 -0.94
CA LYS A 38 2.98 13.59 -0.91
C LYS A 38 1.73 14.37 -0.51
N GLU A 39 1.90 15.57 0.01
CA GLU A 39 0.77 16.41 0.45
C GLU A 39 -0.22 16.71 -0.70
N ASP A 40 0.27 16.93 -1.93
CA ASP A 40 -0.60 17.15 -3.09
C ASP A 40 -1.43 15.90 -3.45
N ASP A 41 -0.84 14.71 -3.34
CA ASP A 41 -1.55 13.45 -3.57
C ASP A 41 -2.57 13.18 -2.46
N LYS A 42 -2.21 13.46 -1.19
CA LYS A 42 -3.15 13.40 -0.07
C LYS A 42 -4.34 14.32 -0.29
N SER A 43 -4.09 15.56 -0.70
CA SER A 43 -5.15 16.52 -1.02
C SER A 43 -6.04 16.02 -2.16
N THR A 44 -5.44 15.47 -3.22
CA THR A 44 -6.17 14.91 -4.37
C THR A 44 -7.10 13.77 -3.96
N VAL A 45 -6.58 12.79 -3.21
CA VAL A 45 -7.38 11.65 -2.71
C VAL A 45 -8.46 12.15 -1.75
N LYS A 46 -8.11 12.98 -0.77
CA LYS A 46 -9.04 13.51 0.24
C LYS A 46 -10.25 14.21 -0.39
N ASN A 47 -10.01 15.03 -1.41
CA ASN A 47 -11.04 15.82 -2.10
C ASN A 47 -11.79 15.04 -3.20
N THR A 48 -11.39 13.79 -3.49
CA THR A 48 -12.14 12.94 -4.43
C THR A 48 -13.48 12.53 -3.79
N PRO A 49 -14.63 12.72 -4.46
CA PRO A 49 -15.91 12.19 -3.98
C PRO A 49 -15.83 10.68 -3.77
N PHE A 50 -16.41 10.17 -2.68
CA PHE A 50 -16.29 8.74 -2.33
C PHE A 50 -16.72 7.80 -3.47
N ASN A 51 -17.83 8.12 -4.15
CA ASN A 51 -18.34 7.37 -5.30
C ASN A 51 -17.43 7.39 -6.53
N ASN A 52 -16.47 8.32 -6.59
CA ASN A 52 -15.51 8.43 -7.69
C ASN A 52 -14.17 7.74 -7.39
N LEU A 53 -13.97 7.17 -6.19
CA LEU A 53 -12.72 6.51 -5.82
C LEU A 53 -12.38 5.30 -6.70
N ILE A 54 -13.38 4.72 -7.38
CA ILE A 54 -13.18 3.65 -8.38
C ILE A 54 -12.20 4.04 -9.49
N GLN A 55 -12.05 5.33 -9.79
CA GLN A 55 -11.08 5.81 -10.79
C GLN A 55 -9.63 5.39 -10.47
N TYR A 56 -9.33 5.12 -9.21
CA TYR A 56 -8.00 4.71 -8.76
C TYR A 56 -7.71 3.21 -8.92
N HIS A 57 -8.70 2.39 -9.31
CA HIS A 57 -8.60 0.93 -9.37
C HIS A 57 -7.46 0.39 -10.27
N HIS A 58 -7.33 0.90 -11.49
CA HIS A 58 -6.35 0.39 -12.46
C HIS A 58 -4.95 0.98 -12.32
N GLY A 59 -4.79 2.23 -11.89
CA GLY A 59 -3.47 2.84 -11.68
C GLY A 59 -2.94 2.50 -10.30
N TRP A 60 -3.41 3.24 -9.31
CA TRP A 60 -2.99 3.11 -7.93
C TRP A 60 -3.31 1.74 -7.34
N GLY A 61 -4.52 1.22 -7.60
CA GLY A 61 -4.95 -0.10 -7.14
C GLY A 61 -4.12 -1.24 -7.71
N THR A 62 -3.65 -1.17 -8.97
CA THR A 62 -2.68 -2.15 -9.50
C THR A 62 -1.36 -2.09 -8.73
N GLY A 63 -0.87 -0.88 -8.44
CA GLY A 63 0.32 -0.69 -7.62
C GLY A 63 0.19 -1.34 -6.25
N ILE A 64 -0.93 -1.09 -5.55
CA ILE A 64 -1.23 -1.66 -4.23
C ILE A 64 -1.27 -3.19 -4.28
N ARG A 65 -1.97 -3.78 -5.26
CA ARG A 65 -2.05 -5.25 -5.42
C ARG A 65 -0.67 -5.89 -5.54
N ASN A 66 0.20 -5.26 -6.33
CA ASN A 66 1.54 -5.77 -6.59
C ASN A 66 2.49 -5.56 -5.41
N SER A 67 2.46 -4.38 -4.79
CA SER A 67 3.37 -4.02 -3.70
C SER A 67 3.02 -4.72 -2.39
N PHE A 68 1.73 -4.91 -2.11
CA PHE A 68 1.28 -5.56 -0.87
C PHE A 68 1.06 -7.07 -1.01
N GLY A 69 1.31 -7.63 -2.20
CA GLY A 69 1.27 -9.08 -2.41
C GLY A 69 -0.14 -9.66 -2.38
N LEU A 70 -1.15 -8.90 -2.84
CA LEU A 70 -2.55 -9.31 -2.76
C LEU A 70 -2.88 -10.52 -3.66
N TRP A 71 -2.04 -10.84 -4.65
CA TRP A 71 -2.12 -12.07 -5.47
C TRP A 71 -1.64 -13.33 -4.73
N GLY A 72 -1.97 -13.47 -3.44
CA GLY A 72 -1.69 -14.67 -2.64
C GLY A 72 -0.34 -14.71 -1.90
N ARG A 73 0.43 -13.61 -1.93
CA ARG A 73 1.71 -13.50 -1.18
C ARG A 73 1.54 -12.94 0.23
N ASN A 74 0.40 -12.33 0.55
CA ASN A 74 0.12 -11.70 1.83
C ASN A 74 -1.30 -12.03 2.30
N LYS A 75 -1.45 -13.26 2.80
CA LYS A 75 -2.75 -13.78 3.23
C LYS A 75 -3.25 -13.09 4.49
N GLU A 76 -2.35 -12.66 5.35
CA GLU A 76 -2.70 -11.95 6.58
C GLU A 76 -3.48 -10.67 6.27
N LEU A 77 -3.01 -9.91 5.27
CA LEU A 77 -3.70 -8.71 4.83
C LEU A 77 -5.04 -9.01 4.17
N THR A 78 -5.11 -9.99 3.26
CA THR A 78 -6.38 -10.34 2.60
C THR A 78 -7.41 -10.84 3.62
N VAL A 79 -7.01 -11.63 4.59
CA VAL A 79 -7.88 -12.07 5.69
C VAL A 79 -8.30 -10.90 6.59
N SER A 80 -7.41 -9.96 6.88
CA SER A 80 -7.75 -8.75 7.65
C SER A 80 -8.76 -7.84 6.92
N ILE A 81 -8.76 -7.85 5.59
CA ILE A 81 -9.66 -7.03 4.78
C ILE A 81 -11.00 -7.75 4.56
N CYS A 82 -10.95 -8.99 4.10
CA CYS A 82 -12.10 -9.71 3.54
C CYS A 82 -12.66 -10.80 4.47
N GLY A 83 -11.94 -11.17 5.53
CA GLY A 83 -12.24 -12.36 6.34
C GLY A 83 -11.61 -13.66 5.80
N PRO A 84 -11.94 -14.81 6.40
CA PRO A 84 -11.21 -16.07 6.18
C PRO A 84 -11.34 -16.65 4.75
N ASP A 85 -12.41 -16.30 4.03
CA ASP A 85 -12.63 -16.79 2.66
C ASP A 85 -11.82 -16.01 1.61
N GLU A 86 -11.13 -14.95 2.03
CA GLU A 86 -10.44 -13.99 1.17
C GLU A 86 -11.38 -13.34 0.13
N CYS A 87 -10.95 -12.25 -0.50
CA CYS A 87 -11.68 -11.64 -1.61
C CYS A 87 -10.73 -11.42 -2.80
N HIS A 88 -11.30 -11.07 -3.96
CA HIS A 88 -10.47 -10.83 -5.12
C HIS A 88 -9.50 -9.68 -4.83
N PRO A 89 -8.24 -9.73 -5.32
CA PRO A 89 -7.26 -8.66 -5.05
C PRO A 89 -7.72 -7.28 -5.48
N ASP A 90 -8.62 -7.21 -6.47
CA ASP A 90 -9.25 -5.96 -6.90
C ASP A 90 -10.13 -5.37 -5.79
N ASP A 91 -10.98 -6.18 -5.17
CA ASP A 91 -11.84 -5.78 -4.05
C ASP A 91 -10.99 -5.38 -2.85
N ALA A 92 -9.99 -6.19 -2.50
CA ALA A 92 -9.09 -5.91 -1.39
C ALA A 92 -8.33 -4.58 -1.59
N SER A 93 -7.91 -4.28 -2.83
CA SER A 93 -7.25 -3.00 -3.13
C SER A 93 -8.19 -1.81 -3.03
N MET A 94 -9.47 -1.97 -3.39
CA MET A 94 -10.48 -0.92 -3.22
C MET A 94 -10.75 -0.64 -1.74
N GLU A 95 -10.81 -1.67 -0.89
CA GLU A 95 -10.94 -1.51 0.56
C GLU A 95 -9.79 -0.70 1.17
N ILE A 96 -8.56 -0.92 0.70
CA ILE A 96 -7.40 -0.13 1.10
C ILE A 96 -7.55 1.34 0.65
N ILE A 97 -7.97 1.58 -0.60
CA ILE A 97 -8.18 2.94 -1.13
C ILE A 97 -9.26 3.68 -0.32
N TYR A 98 -10.37 3.00 0.00
CA TYR A 98 -11.41 3.55 0.87
C TYR A 98 -10.84 3.89 2.25
N GLY A 99 -10.03 3.01 2.84
CA GLY A 99 -9.37 3.25 4.12
C GLY A 99 -8.44 4.47 4.11
N VAL A 100 -7.68 4.68 3.03
CA VAL A 100 -6.84 5.87 2.86
C VAL A 100 -7.70 7.13 2.81
N TRP A 101 -8.77 7.12 2.00
CA TRP A 101 -9.69 8.26 1.92
C TRP A 101 -10.34 8.58 3.26
N ASN A 102 -10.78 7.54 3.99
CA ASN A 102 -11.37 7.68 5.33
C ASN A 102 -10.37 8.33 6.29
N LYS A 103 -9.15 7.82 6.35
CA LYS A 103 -8.10 8.34 7.25
C LYS A 103 -7.78 9.81 6.95
N LEU A 104 -7.70 10.20 5.68
CA LEU A 104 -7.45 11.59 5.28
C LEU A 104 -8.62 12.54 5.60
N ASN A 105 -9.83 12.00 5.74
CA ASN A 105 -11.04 12.73 6.11
C ASN A 105 -11.38 12.65 7.62
N GLY A 106 -10.55 11.98 8.43
CA GLY A 106 -10.76 11.85 9.87
C GLY A 106 -11.84 10.84 10.28
N ASN A 107 -12.20 9.93 9.36
CA ASN A 107 -13.14 8.85 9.62
C ASN A 107 -12.43 7.57 10.09
N ASP A 108 -13.20 6.63 10.66
CA ASP A 108 -12.73 5.28 10.89
C ASP A 108 -12.28 4.63 9.57
N THR A 109 -11.18 3.87 9.58
CA THR A 109 -10.61 3.24 8.38
C THR A 109 -11.63 2.41 7.61
N ARG A 110 -12.59 1.78 8.30
CA ARG A 110 -13.60 0.90 7.70
C ARG A 110 -14.94 1.58 7.48
N TYR A 111 -15.02 2.90 7.68
CA TYR A 111 -16.23 3.66 7.42
C TYR A 111 -16.68 3.50 5.97
N LYS A 112 -17.98 3.25 5.80
CA LYS A 112 -18.66 3.28 4.50
C LYS A 112 -19.73 4.36 4.59
N PRO A 113 -19.62 5.48 3.87
CA PRO A 113 -20.71 6.43 3.82
C PRO A 113 -21.95 5.75 3.24
N ASN A 114 -23.14 6.10 3.75
CA ASN A 114 -24.41 5.63 3.20
C ASN A 114 -24.52 6.11 1.75
N THR A 115 -24.12 5.26 0.82
CA THR A 115 -24.34 5.46 -0.61
C THR A 115 -25.71 4.88 -0.94
N GLU A 116 -26.78 5.57 -0.54
CA GLU A 116 -28.05 5.38 -1.26
C GLU A 116 -27.77 5.74 -2.72
N GLN A 117 -27.66 4.72 -3.57
CA GLN A 117 -27.54 4.89 -5.01
C GLN A 117 -28.85 5.50 -5.53
N PRO A 118 -28.83 6.52 -6.42
CA PRO A 118 -30.00 6.80 -7.24
C PRO A 118 -30.31 5.64 -8.18
#